data_AF-A0A5C4LQF5-F1
#
_entry.id   AF-A0A5C4LQF5-F1
#
_cell.length_a   1.000
_cell.length_b   1.000
_cell.length_c   1.000
_cell.angle_alpha   90.00
_cell.angle_beta   90.00
_cell.angle_gamma   90.00
#
_symmetry.space_group_name_H-M   'P 1'
#
loop_
_entity.id
_entity.type
_entity.pdbx_description
1 polymer ?
#
loop_
_entity_poly.entity_id
_entity_poly.type
_entity_poly.pdbx_seq_one_letter_code
_entity_poly.pdbx_strand_id
1 'polypeptide(L)'
;MTDESIGVRVQRMRKTDQVLILASIVSGRSEGGTFSGRSVTDLFYDTTLPAPVKIGNVIANLGRAGLATSAKAHGAWSLTPLGRQRVSELVGNDSAALLAESLPGGANLAHSRHPLIPASLAPPQILRPVSDFTKTSPSASQVFGMTRFPDTVKESDVPDPVAAGLEAAGEAINGHGLRFLLASQRALVDDLWGNVAAHMWACNYGLAFFEDRRGRGMNYNLAIEVGAMLMTGRRCLLLKDSSIKRMPTDLVGFIYKSVDLDNPETVAHAAHEWVREDLALGKCKDCVSAGN
;
A
#
# COMPACT_ATOMS: atom_id res chain seq x y z
N MET A 1 11.78 12.34 20.29
CA MET A 1 12.41 11.16 19.65
C MET A 1 11.76 11.02 18.28
N THR A 2 12.50 11.30 17.21
CA THR A 2 12.02 11.07 15.83
C THR A 2 11.90 9.57 15.63
N ASP A 3 10.68 9.09 15.39
CA ASP A 3 10.46 7.68 15.13
C ASP A 3 11.13 7.33 13.80
N GLU A 4 11.98 6.32 13.86
CA GLU A 4 12.93 5.99 12.82
C GLU A 4 12.24 5.12 11.75
N SER A 5 12.35 5.49 10.47
CA SER A 5 11.77 4.70 9.36
C SER A 5 12.14 3.22 9.50
N ILE A 6 11.23 2.30 9.15
CA ILE A 6 11.49 0.87 9.37
C ILE A 6 12.71 0.41 8.56
N GLY A 7 12.99 1.00 7.40
CA GLY A 7 14.24 0.80 6.66
C GLY A 7 15.51 1.10 7.47
N VAL A 8 15.55 2.24 8.18
CA VAL A 8 16.70 2.61 9.03
C VAL A 8 16.77 1.73 10.28
N ARG A 9 15.62 1.39 10.90
CA ARG A 9 15.57 0.41 11.99
C ARG A 9 16.19 -0.92 11.56
N VAL A 10 15.76 -1.46 10.41
CA VAL A 10 16.29 -2.69 9.82
C VAL A 10 17.77 -2.55 9.51
N GLN A 11 18.21 -1.43 8.92
CA GLN A 11 19.62 -1.19 8.60
C GLN A 11 20.54 -1.27 9.84
N ARG A 12 20.04 -0.85 11.01
CA ARG A 12 20.77 -0.92 12.30
C ARG A 12 20.74 -2.29 12.97
N MET A 13 19.88 -3.21 12.53
CA MET A 13 19.81 -4.57 13.08
C MET A 13 21.06 -5.39 12.70
N ARG A 14 21.25 -6.52 13.38
CA ARG A 14 22.30 -7.48 13.00
C ARG A 14 21.99 -8.03 11.61
N LYS A 15 23.02 -8.37 10.82
CA LYS A 15 22.85 -8.91 9.46
C LYS A 15 21.97 -10.17 9.42
N THR A 16 22.04 -10.99 10.45
CA THR A 16 21.18 -12.17 10.60
C THR A 16 19.70 -11.79 10.69
N ASP A 17 19.37 -10.76 11.47
CA ASP A 17 18.01 -10.26 11.63
C ASP A 17 17.51 -9.57 10.35
N GLN A 18 18.38 -8.79 9.69
CA GLN A 18 18.08 -8.19 8.37
C GLN A 18 17.70 -9.27 7.35
N VAL A 19 18.52 -10.32 7.20
CA VAL A 19 18.26 -11.43 6.28
C VAL A 19 16.98 -12.17 6.66
N LEU A 20 16.71 -12.37 7.95
CA LEU A 20 15.50 -13.06 8.43
C LEU A 20 14.22 -12.29 8.05
N ILE A 21 14.22 -10.97 8.25
CA ILE A 21 13.09 -10.09 7.90
C ILE A 21 12.86 -10.09 6.39
N LEU A 22 13.91 -9.88 5.59
CA LEU A 22 13.81 -9.87 4.13
C LEU A 22 13.42 -11.26 3.59
N ALA A 23 13.86 -12.35 4.22
CA ALA A 23 13.42 -13.70 3.88
C ALA A 23 11.92 -13.92 4.15
N SER A 24 11.35 -13.29 5.19
CA SER A 24 9.90 -13.37 5.46
C SER A 24 9.09 -12.69 4.38
N ILE A 25 9.55 -11.53 3.92
CA ILE A 25 8.97 -10.78 2.80
C ILE A 25 8.98 -11.64 1.53
N VAL A 26 10.14 -12.18 1.17
CA VAL A 26 10.27 -13.01 -0.03
C VAL A 26 9.40 -14.26 0.07
N SER A 27 9.36 -14.90 1.24
CA SER A 27 8.51 -16.07 1.49
C SER A 27 7.03 -15.74 1.32
N GLY A 28 6.57 -14.58 1.78
CA GLY A 28 5.18 -14.13 1.64
C GLY A 28 4.77 -13.85 0.20
N ARG A 29 5.73 -13.51 -0.67
CA ARG A 29 5.52 -13.31 -2.12
C ARG A 29 5.56 -14.62 -2.93
N SER A 30 6.06 -15.70 -2.35
CA SER A 30 6.17 -17.01 -3.01
C SER A 30 4.92 -17.85 -2.73
N GLU A 31 4.33 -18.45 -3.77
CA GLU A 31 3.20 -19.39 -3.63
C GLU A 31 3.52 -20.57 -2.69
N GLY A 32 4.79 -20.98 -2.62
CA GLY A 32 5.26 -22.07 -1.76
C GLY A 32 5.68 -21.65 -0.35
N GLY A 33 5.62 -20.36 0.00
CA GLY A 33 6.18 -19.88 1.27
C GLY A 33 7.69 -20.11 1.39
N THR A 34 8.40 -20.07 0.25
CA THR A 34 9.84 -20.34 0.17
C THR A 34 10.63 -19.10 -0.26
N PHE A 35 11.91 -19.07 0.07
CA PHE A 35 12.85 -18.05 -0.36
C PHE A 35 14.19 -18.67 -0.78
N SER A 36 14.94 -17.96 -1.62
CA SER A 36 16.31 -18.32 -2.00
C SER A 36 17.30 -17.23 -1.58
N GLY A 37 18.59 -17.58 -1.50
CA GLY A 37 19.64 -16.59 -1.24
C GLY A 37 19.63 -15.45 -2.26
N ARG A 38 19.42 -15.77 -3.55
CA ARG A 38 19.34 -14.79 -4.62
C ARG A 38 18.18 -13.81 -4.41
N SER A 39 16.96 -14.32 -4.20
CA SER A 39 15.79 -13.46 -3.99
C SER A 39 15.90 -12.55 -2.76
N VAL A 40 16.59 -12.99 -1.70
CA VAL A 40 16.84 -12.13 -0.54
C VAL A 40 17.91 -11.07 -0.86
N THR A 41 18.95 -11.44 -1.60
CA THR A 41 19.97 -10.49 -2.08
C THR A 41 19.36 -9.43 -3.00
N ASP A 42 18.50 -9.82 -3.93
CA ASP A 42 17.80 -8.88 -4.82
C ASP A 42 17.00 -7.86 -3.99
N LEU A 43 16.32 -8.31 -2.93
CA LEU A 43 15.58 -7.42 -2.04
C LEU A 43 16.48 -6.47 -1.23
N PHE A 44 17.72 -6.85 -0.87
CA PHE A 44 18.69 -5.91 -0.28
C PHE A 44 18.99 -4.76 -1.25
N TYR A 45 19.11 -5.04 -2.54
CA TYR A 45 19.36 -4.00 -3.54
C TYR A 45 18.12 -3.13 -3.78
N ASP A 46 16.95 -3.73 -3.89
CA ASP A 46 15.68 -3.00 -4.06
C ASP A 46 15.41 -2.06 -2.88
N THR A 47 15.79 -2.47 -1.66
CA THR A 47 15.67 -1.68 -0.43
C THR A 47 16.82 -0.73 -0.17
N THR A 48 17.84 -0.69 -1.04
CA THR A 48 19.08 0.06 -0.82
C THR A 48 19.80 -0.27 0.51
N LEU A 49 19.58 -1.48 1.04
CA LEU A 49 20.24 -1.96 2.23
C LEU A 49 21.60 -2.59 1.88
N PRO A 50 22.64 -2.43 2.71
CA PRO A 50 23.95 -3.03 2.45
C PRO A 50 23.87 -4.56 2.55
N ALA A 51 23.96 -5.25 1.41
CA ALA A 51 23.89 -6.70 1.33
C ALA A 51 25.08 -7.39 2.03
N PRO A 52 24.88 -8.55 2.69
CA PRO A 52 25.99 -9.34 3.23
C PRO A 52 26.80 -10.00 2.10
N VAL A 53 28.13 -9.97 2.23
CA VAL A 53 29.08 -10.53 1.22
C VAL A 53 28.81 -12.01 0.90
N LYS A 54 28.39 -12.79 1.89
CA LYS A 54 28.09 -14.23 1.73
C LYS A 54 26.71 -14.55 2.30
N ILE A 55 25.65 -14.21 1.56
CA ILE A 55 24.27 -14.42 2.04
C ILE A 55 23.97 -15.87 2.40
N GLY A 56 24.55 -16.83 1.65
CA GLY A 56 24.42 -18.26 1.94
C GLY A 56 24.88 -18.64 3.34
N ASN A 57 25.95 -18.01 3.85
CA ASN A 57 26.43 -18.25 5.22
C ASN A 57 25.44 -17.73 6.26
N VAL A 58 24.81 -16.59 6.00
CA VAL A 58 23.81 -16.02 6.93
C VAL A 58 22.56 -16.90 6.97
N ILE A 59 22.10 -17.39 5.81
CA ILE A 59 20.96 -18.32 5.73
C ILE A 59 21.30 -19.66 6.41
N ALA A 60 22.51 -20.20 6.20
CA ALA A 60 22.95 -21.40 6.92
C ALA A 60 22.99 -21.16 8.44
N ASN A 61 23.35 -19.96 8.91
CA ASN A 61 23.28 -19.60 10.33
C ASN A 61 21.84 -19.56 10.84
N LEU A 62 20.89 -19.03 10.06
CA LEU A 62 19.46 -19.10 10.40
C LEU A 62 18.97 -20.54 10.49
N GLY A 63 19.46 -21.41 9.60
CA GLY A 63 19.24 -22.85 9.66
C GLY A 63 19.71 -23.47 10.97
N ARG A 64 20.97 -23.20 11.34
CA ARG A 64 21.57 -23.69 12.60
C ARG A 64 20.86 -23.15 13.84
N ALA A 65 20.32 -21.93 13.76
CA ALA A 65 19.53 -21.31 14.84
C ALA A 65 18.07 -21.80 14.89
N GLY A 66 17.65 -22.69 13.99
CA GLY A 66 16.28 -23.20 13.92
C GLY A 66 15.26 -22.18 13.42
N LEU A 67 15.69 -21.06 12.83
CA LEU A 67 14.82 -19.99 12.32
C LEU A 67 14.43 -20.20 10.84
N ALA A 68 15.19 -21.00 10.11
CA ALA A 68 14.89 -21.41 8.74
C ALA A 68 15.19 -22.90 8.56
N THR A 69 14.59 -23.52 7.53
CA THR A 69 14.87 -24.90 7.15
C THR A 69 14.94 -25.04 5.64
N SER A 70 15.69 -26.03 5.15
CA SER A 70 15.75 -26.32 3.71
C SER A 70 14.39 -26.79 3.21
N ALA A 71 13.93 -26.22 2.10
CA ALA A 71 12.74 -26.69 1.40
C ALA A 71 13.09 -27.84 0.44
N LYS A 72 12.07 -28.46 -0.16
CA LYS A 72 12.23 -29.58 -1.11
C LYS A 72 12.98 -29.18 -2.40
N ALA A 73 12.84 -27.93 -2.84
CA ALA A 73 13.51 -27.42 -4.03
C ALA A 73 14.97 -27.05 -3.72
N HIS A 74 15.87 -27.34 -4.66
CA HIS A 74 17.30 -27.09 -4.49
C HIS A 74 17.59 -25.60 -4.24
N GLY A 75 18.26 -25.29 -3.12
CA GLY A 75 18.62 -23.92 -2.75
C GLY A 75 17.46 -23.07 -2.22
N ALA A 76 16.26 -23.66 -2.06
CA ALA A 76 15.11 -23.00 -1.45
C ALA A 76 15.07 -23.28 0.06
N TRP A 77 14.59 -22.29 0.81
CA TRP A 77 14.45 -22.31 2.26
C TRP A 77 13.04 -21.87 2.65
N SER A 78 12.59 -22.27 3.83
CA SER A 78 11.33 -21.82 4.43
C SER A 78 11.58 -21.37 5.87
N LEU A 79 10.82 -20.38 6.32
CA LEU A 79 10.84 -19.97 7.72
C LEU A 79 10.12 -20.98 8.59
N THR A 80 10.78 -21.38 9.68
CA THR A 80 10.16 -22.19 10.73
C THR A 80 9.14 -21.35 11.51
N PRO A 81 8.25 -21.97 12.31
CA PRO A 81 7.37 -21.22 13.21
C PRO A 81 8.15 -20.28 14.15
N LEU A 82 9.31 -20.72 14.66
CA LEU A 82 10.19 -19.91 15.49
C LEU A 82 10.79 -18.72 14.71
N GLY A 83 11.18 -18.95 13.45
CA GLY A 83 11.60 -17.88 12.55
C GLY A 83 10.54 -16.80 12.36
N ARG A 84 9.28 -17.22 12.12
CA ARG A 84 8.15 -16.28 11.98
C ARG A 84 7.86 -15.51 13.26
N GLN A 85 7.87 -16.20 14.41
CA GLN A 85 7.74 -15.55 15.71
C GLN A 85 8.84 -14.50 15.91
N ARG A 86 10.10 -14.84 15.58
CA ARG A 86 11.22 -13.91 15.70
C ARG A 86 11.08 -12.68 14.79
N VAL A 87 10.58 -12.88 13.57
CA VAL A 87 10.25 -11.75 12.68
C VAL A 87 9.17 -10.85 13.31
N SER A 88 8.12 -11.46 13.88
CA SER A 88 7.06 -10.72 14.57
C SER A 88 7.59 -9.93 15.79
N GLU A 89 8.58 -10.45 16.51
CA GLU A 89 9.22 -9.72 17.62
C GLU A 89 10.08 -8.54 17.12
N LEU A 90 10.74 -8.70 15.97
CA LEU A 90 11.64 -7.68 15.41
C LEU A 90 10.89 -6.53 14.73
N VAL A 91 9.79 -6.85 14.04
CA VAL A 91 9.08 -5.92 13.17
C VAL A 91 7.70 -5.54 13.73
N GLY A 92 7.12 -6.35 14.62
CA GLY A 92 5.76 -6.13 15.11
C GLY A 92 4.74 -6.16 13.97
N ASN A 93 3.78 -5.24 14.01
CA ASN A 93 2.77 -5.06 12.96
C ASN A 93 3.31 -4.32 11.72
N ASP A 94 4.58 -3.89 11.70
CA ASP A 94 5.15 -3.03 10.66
C ASP A 94 5.63 -3.79 9.40
N SER A 95 5.34 -5.09 9.28
CA SER A 95 5.82 -5.90 8.14
C SER A 95 5.27 -5.40 6.80
N ALA A 96 4.00 -4.97 6.78
CA ALA A 96 3.38 -4.30 5.64
C ALA A 96 4.01 -2.92 5.36
N ALA A 97 4.38 -2.18 6.40
CA ALA A 97 5.07 -0.89 6.25
C ALA A 97 6.48 -1.06 5.67
N LEU A 98 7.23 -2.10 6.09
CA LEU A 98 8.55 -2.41 5.52
C LEU A 98 8.45 -2.84 4.06
N LEU A 99 7.45 -3.65 3.72
CA LEU A 99 7.15 -4.01 2.33
C LEU A 99 6.85 -2.76 1.50
N ALA A 100 6.02 -1.87 2.02
CA ALA A 100 5.68 -0.63 1.34
C ALA A 100 6.82 0.38 1.24
N GLU A 101 7.75 0.41 2.21
CA GLU A 101 8.99 1.19 2.13
C GLU A 101 10.02 0.54 1.18
N SER A 102 10.02 -0.79 1.06
CA SER A 102 10.98 -1.57 0.25
C SER A 102 10.65 -1.65 -1.22
N LEU A 103 9.36 -1.56 -1.57
CA LEU A 103 8.98 -1.37 -2.96
C LEU A 103 9.49 0.02 -3.34
N PRO A 104 10.28 0.17 -4.42
CA PRO A 104 10.64 1.49 -4.89
C PRO A 104 9.30 2.17 -5.23
N GLY A 105 8.86 3.08 -4.36
CA GLY A 105 7.61 3.79 -4.55
C GLY A 105 7.65 4.41 -5.94
N GLY A 106 6.56 4.28 -6.68
CA GLY A 106 6.49 4.85 -8.01
C GLY A 106 5.25 4.44 -8.78
N ALA A 107 4.68 5.41 -9.49
CA ALA A 107 3.62 5.17 -10.45
C ALA A 107 4.23 4.87 -11.81
N ASN A 108 3.57 4.02 -12.60
CA ASN A 108 3.91 3.90 -14.02
C ASN A 108 3.19 5.01 -14.78
N LEU A 109 3.95 5.89 -15.44
CA LEU A 109 3.44 6.88 -16.37
C LEU A 109 3.81 6.41 -17.79
N ALA A 110 2.85 5.74 -18.43
CA ALA A 110 3.07 5.02 -19.70
C ALA A 110 4.24 4.03 -19.59
N HIS A 111 5.34 4.26 -20.32
CA HIS A 111 6.51 3.38 -20.35
C HIS A 111 7.59 3.76 -19.33
N SER A 112 7.36 4.80 -18.54
CA SER A 112 8.35 5.33 -17.59
C SER A 112 7.89 5.10 -16.15
N ARG A 113 8.77 4.55 -15.32
CA ARG A 113 8.55 4.50 -13.88
C ARG A 113 8.82 5.87 -13.29
N HIS A 114 7.80 6.50 -12.73
CA HIS A 114 7.91 7.77 -12.05
C HIS A 114 8.18 7.55 -10.56
N PRO A 115 9.32 8.01 -10.00
CA PRO A 115 9.65 7.76 -8.61
C PRO A 115 8.68 8.46 -7.67
N LEU A 116 8.40 7.81 -6.53
CA LEU A 116 7.62 8.41 -5.46
C LEU A 116 8.35 9.64 -4.89
N ILE A 117 7.69 10.78 -4.93
CA ILE A 117 8.14 12.00 -4.26
C ILE A 117 7.79 11.87 -2.76
N PRO A 118 8.78 11.84 -1.85
CA PRO A 118 8.56 11.58 -0.44
C PRO A 118 7.79 12.72 0.23
N ALA A 119 7.07 12.39 1.31
CA ALA A 119 6.29 13.33 2.12
C ALA A 119 7.13 14.50 2.68
N SER A 120 8.45 14.31 2.84
CA SER A 120 9.39 15.36 3.26
C SER A 120 9.59 16.48 2.25
N LEU A 121 9.14 16.29 1.00
CA LEU A 121 9.14 17.31 -0.05
C LEU A 121 7.75 17.94 -0.28
N ALA A 122 6.83 17.75 0.67
CA ALA A 122 5.53 18.40 0.60
C ALA A 122 5.65 19.93 0.53
N PRO A 123 4.69 20.62 -0.12
CA PRO A 123 4.65 22.07 -0.18
C PRO A 123 4.83 22.72 1.19
N PRO A 124 5.57 23.84 1.29
CA PRO A 124 5.91 24.46 2.58
C PRO A 124 4.70 24.71 3.50
N GLN A 125 3.54 25.01 2.93
CA GLN A 125 2.30 25.30 3.66
C GLN A 125 1.76 24.08 4.42
N ILE A 126 1.98 22.86 3.89
CA ILE A 126 1.47 21.62 4.46
C ILE A 126 2.58 20.71 5.01
N LEU A 127 3.85 21.06 4.80
CA LEU A 127 5.00 20.25 5.19
C LEU A 127 4.99 19.89 6.67
N ARG A 128 4.74 20.86 7.55
CA ARG A 128 4.74 20.61 9.01
C ARG A 128 3.58 19.71 9.43
N PRO A 129 2.31 19.98 9.08
CA PRO A 129 1.20 19.06 9.33
C PRO A 129 1.44 17.64 8.81
N VAL A 130 1.95 17.51 7.57
CA VAL A 130 2.27 16.21 6.97
C VAL A 130 3.38 15.51 7.75
N SER A 131 4.45 16.23 8.12
CA SER A 131 5.54 15.67 8.92
C SER A 131 5.05 15.20 10.30
N ASP A 132 4.23 16.01 10.97
CA ASP A 132 3.71 15.68 12.30
C ASP A 132 2.76 14.48 12.25
N PHE A 133 1.92 14.39 11.22
CA PHE A 133 1.05 13.25 11.00
C PHE A 133 1.84 11.97 10.70
N THR A 134 2.82 12.05 9.79
CA THR A 134 3.60 10.90 9.33
C THR A 134 4.53 10.30 10.39
N LYS A 135 4.90 11.08 11.43
CA LYS A 135 5.62 10.56 12.61
C LYS A 135 4.88 9.45 13.35
N THR A 136 3.54 9.50 13.37
CA THR A 136 2.71 8.53 14.10
C THR A 136 1.98 7.56 13.19
N SER A 137 2.06 7.78 11.88
CA SER A 137 1.38 6.98 10.87
C SER A 137 2.22 7.05 9.60
N PRO A 138 3.12 6.09 9.35
CA PRO A 138 4.03 6.13 8.20
C PRO A 138 3.30 6.20 6.86
N SER A 139 3.77 7.02 5.92
CA SER A 139 3.13 7.15 4.59
C SER A 139 3.03 5.85 3.81
N ALA A 140 4.00 4.96 4.02
CA ALA A 140 4.06 3.65 3.39
C ALA A 140 2.90 2.74 3.79
N SER A 141 2.29 2.94 4.97
CA SER A 141 1.13 2.15 5.37
C SER A 141 -0.21 2.81 5.07
N GLN A 142 -0.25 3.91 4.30
CA GLN A 142 -1.47 4.69 4.10
C GLN A 142 -1.98 4.71 2.67
N VAL A 143 -3.31 4.59 2.54
CA VAL A 143 -4.06 4.71 1.28
C VAL A 143 -5.04 5.88 1.41
N PHE A 144 -4.88 6.89 0.56
CA PHE A 144 -5.82 8.00 0.50
C PHE A 144 -7.04 7.64 -0.35
N GLY A 145 -8.22 7.66 0.26
CA GLY A 145 -9.50 7.49 -0.41
C GLY A 145 -9.98 8.79 -1.03
N MET A 146 -10.17 8.78 -2.33
CA MET A 146 -10.64 9.90 -3.15
C MET A 146 -12.04 9.58 -3.69
N THR A 147 -12.99 10.46 -3.40
CA THR A 147 -14.39 10.35 -3.80
C THR A 147 -14.99 11.75 -3.90
N ARG A 148 -16.23 11.86 -4.38
CA ARG A 148 -16.98 13.11 -4.26
C ARG A 148 -17.16 13.53 -2.81
N PHE A 149 -17.19 14.83 -2.56
CA PHE A 149 -17.62 15.32 -1.26
C PHE A 149 -19.09 14.93 -1.03
N PRO A 150 -19.45 14.50 0.19
CA PRO A 150 -20.84 14.28 0.55
C PRO A 150 -21.64 15.54 0.30
N ASP A 151 -22.88 15.39 -0.18
CA ASP A 151 -23.76 16.54 -0.36
C ASP A 151 -24.00 17.22 0.99
N THR A 152 -23.73 18.54 1.06
CA THR A 152 -23.89 19.34 2.29
C THR A 152 -25.34 19.53 2.68
N VAL A 153 -26.26 19.26 1.76
CA VAL A 153 -27.68 19.37 1.98
C VAL A 153 -28.25 17.98 2.25
N LYS A 154 -28.83 17.80 3.45
CA LYS A 154 -29.76 16.70 3.76
C LYS A 154 -31.06 16.79 2.92
N GLU A 155 -30.98 17.21 1.66
CA GLU A 155 -32.13 17.45 0.77
C GLU A 155 -32.72 16.15 0.22
N SER A 156 -32.08 15.01 0.50
CA SER A 156 -32.64 13.70 0.25
C SER A 156 -32.29 12.77 1.42
N ASP A 157 -33.28 12.07 1.98
CA ASP A 157 -33.09 10.90 2.88
C ASP A 157 -32.31 9.73 2.21
N VAL A 158 -31.76 9.96 1.02
CA VAL A 158 -31.01 8.98 0.23
C VAL A 158 -29.56 8.97 0.73
N PRO A 159 -29.08 7.83 1.28
CA PRO A 159 -27.70 7.65 1.73
C PRO A 159 -26.68 8.03 0.65
N ASP A 160 -25.45 8.33 1.07
CA ASP A 160 -24.37 8.54 0.11
C ASP A 160 -24.15 7.26 -0.73
N PRO A 161 -24.36 7.27 -2.06
CA PRO A 161 -24.17 6.11 -2.94
C PRO A 161 -22.79 5.47 -2.87
N VAL A 162 -21.77 6.16 -2.35
CA VAL A 162 -20.40 5.62 -2.26
C VAL A 162 -20.07 5.10 -0.86
N ALA A 163 -20.91 5.34 0.15
CA ALA A 163 -20.60 5.01 1.55
C ALA A 163 -20.27 3.53 1.76
N ALA A 164 -21.12 2.63 1.25
CA ALA A 164 -20.91 1.19 1.39
C ALA A 164 -19.63 0.72 0.66
N GLY A 165 -19.33 1.32 -0.50
CA GLY A 165 -18.08 1.06 -1.22
C GLY A 165 -16.84 1.55 -0.47
N LEU A 166 -16.90 2.72 0.17
CA LEU A 166 -15.82 3.26 0.99
C LEU A 166 -15.54 2.38 2.21
N GLU A 167 -16.60 1.89 2.85
CA GLU A 167 -16.50 0.97 3.99
C GLU A 167 -15.86 -0.35 3.57
N ALA A 168 -16.37 -0.99 2.51
CA ALA A 168 -15.84 -2.25 1.99
C ALA A 168 -14.38 -2.13 1.54
N ALA A 169 -14.02 -1.05 0.85
CA ALA A 169 -12.62 -0.76 0.50
C ALA A 169 -11.77 -0.57 1.76
N GLY A 170 -12.27 0.20 2.74
CA GLY A 170 -11.58 0.42 4.01
C GLY A 170 -11.28 -0.87 4.75
N GLU A 171 -12.26 -1.75 4.90
CA GLU A 171 -12.08 -3.06 5.54
C GLU A 171 -11.06 -3.92 4.80
N ALA A 172 -11.16 -4.02 3.47
CA ALA A 172 -10.24 -4.80 2.65
C ALA A 172 -8.79 -4.29 2.75
N ILE A 173 -8.58 -2.98 2.65
CA ILE A 173 -7.27 -2.33 2.79
C ILE A 173 -6.71 -2.55 4.20
N ASN A 174 -7.54 -2.36 5.24
CA ASN A 174 -7.14 -2.55 6.63
C ASN A 174 -6.77 -4.00 6.94
N GLY A 175 -7.46 -4.97 6.33
CA GLY A 175 -7.14 -6.39 6.47
C GLY A 175 -5.73 -6.76 5.99
N HIS A 176 -5.17 -5.97 5.07
CA HIS A 176 -3.80 -6.13 4.55
C HIS A 176 -2.74 -5.35 5.36
N GLY A 177 -3.10 -4.77 6.51
CA GLY A 177 -2.17 -4.01 7.35
C GLY A 177 -1.83 -2.61 6.82
N LEU A 178 -2.57 -2.14 5.81
CA LEU A 178 -2.59 -0.75 5.40
C LEU A 178 -3.67 0.01 6.16
N ARG A 179 -3.70 1.33 6.04
CA ARG A 179 -4.68 2.20 6.66
C ARG A 179 -5.37 3.03 5.59
N PHE A 180 -6.68 2.84 5.45
CA PHE A 180 -7.51 3.65 4.58
C PHE A 180 -7.89 4.98 5.25
N LEU A 181 -7.67 6.10 4.56
CA LEU A 181 -7.89 7.45 5.09
C LEU A 181 -8.76 8.29 4.16
N LEU A 182 -9.73 9.01 4.73
CA LEU A 182 -10.50 10.03 4.03
C LEU A 182 -10.17 11.41 4.59
N ALA A 183 -10.16 12.43 3.73
CA ALA A 183 -9.92 13.81 4.15
C ALA A 183 -10.97 14.31 5.16
N SER A 184 -12.17 13.74 5.17
CA SER A 184 -13.25 14.06 6.12
C SER A 184 -13.03 13.48 7.52
N GLN A 185 -12.17 12.46 7.68
CA GLN A 185 -11.95 11.80 8.98
C GLN A 185 -11.03 12.61 9.90
N ARG A 186 -10.18 13.47 9.33
CA ARG A 186 -9.23 14.28 10.10
C ARG A 186 -8.90 15.56 9.35
N ALA A 187 -8.95 16.70 10.03
CA ALA A 187 -8.37 17.94 9.54
C ALA A 187 -6.88 17.98 9.94
N LEU A 188 -5.98 18.04 8.97
CA LEU A 188 -4.55 18.31 9.15
C LEU A 188 -4.25 19.81 9.04
N VAL A 189 -5.06 20.51 8.24
CA VAL A 189 -5.05 21.97 8.09
C VAL A 189 -6.49 22.47 7.96
N ASP A 190 -6.67 23.78 8.16
CA ASP A 190 -8.00 24.41 8.25
C ASP A 190 -8.66 24.64 6.88
N ASP A 191 -7.90 24.64 5.79
CA ASP A 191 -8.43 24.82 4.44
C ASP A 191 -8.72 23.48 3.76
N LEU A 192 -9.87 23.39 3.07
CA LEU A 192 -10.36 22.12 2.50
C LEU A 192 -9.36 21.52 1.51
N TRP A 193 -8.86 22.34 0.58
CA TRP A 193 -7.94 21.87 -0.45
C TRP A 193 -6.58 21.52 0.13
N GLY A 194 -6.04 22.34 1.03
CA GLY A 194 -4.82 22.06 1.77
C GLY A 194 -4.95 20.79 2.61
N ASN A 195 -6.13 20.49 3.15
CA ASN A 195 -6.36 19.25 3.89
C ASN A 195 -6.33 18.03 2.96
N VAL A 196 -7.00 18.09 1.80
CA VAL A 196 -6.90 17.06 0.75
C VAL A 196 -5.45 16.88 0.31
N ALA A 197 -4.75 17.98 0.03
CA ALA A 197 -3.34 17.95 -0.34
C ALA A 197 -2.46 17.34 0.76
N ALA A 198 -2.69 17.69 2.03
CA ALA A 198 -1.95 17.11 3.14
C ALA A 198 -2.15 15.59 3.23
N HIS A 199 -3.37 15.08 3.00
CA HIS A 199 -3.61 13.64 2.96
C HIS A 199 -2.96 12.95 1.76
N MET A 200 -3.03 13.57 0.57
CA MET A 200 -2.32 13.07 -0.61
C MET A 200 -0.82 12.95 -0.32
N TRP A 201 -0.20 14.00 0.23
CA TRP A 201 1.22 14.01 0.56
C TRP A 201 1.58 13.05 1.69
N ALA A 202 0.68 12.82 2.64
CA ALA A 202 0.87 11.88 3.72
C ALA A 202 0.77 10.40 3.31
N CYS A 203 0.18 10.06 2.16
CA CYS A 203 -0.02 8.68 1.71
C CYS A 203 0.93 8.29 0.56
N ASN A 204 1.37 7.03 0.51
CA ASN A 204 2.10 6.48 -0.65
C ASN A 204 1.17 5.92 -1.74
N TYR A 205 -0.10 5.70 -1.37
CA TYR A 205 -1.09 5.07 -2.22
C TYR A 205 -2.38 5.88 -2.28
N GLY A 206 -3.13 5.73 -3.38
CA GLY A 206 -4.46 6.30 -3.53
C GLY A 206 -5.48 5.26 -3.98
N LEU A 207 -6.75 5.49 -3.67
CA LEU A 207 -7.88 4.71 -4.17
C LEU A 207 -9.00 5.67 -4.54
N ALA A 208 -9.40 5.68 -5.81
CA ALA A 208 -10.35 6.63 -6.36
C ALA A 208 -11.63 5.95 -6.84
N PHE A 209 -12.78 6.51 -6.48
CA PHE A 209 -14.11 6.05 -6.89
C PHE A 209 -14.69 6.94 -8.00
N PHE A 210 -14.67 6.45 -9.23
CA PHE A 210 -15.26 7.15 -10.38
C PHE A 210 -16.70 6.69 -10.60
N GLU A 211 -17.66 7.62 -10.42
CA GLU A 211 -19.09 7.37 -10.52
C GLU A 211 -19.86 8.64 -10.96
N ASP A 212 -21.14 8.46 -11.32
CA ASP A 212 -22.11 9.51 -11.62
C ASP A 212 -23.53 9.07 -11.17
N ARG A 213 -23.63 8.54 -9.95
CA ARG A 213 -24.90 8.01 -9.41
C ARG A 213 -25.90 9.11 -9.05
N ARG A 214 -25.44 10.36 -9.03
CA ARG A 214 -26.29 11.55 -8.84
C ARG A 214 -26.65 12.25 -10.16
N GLY A 215 -26.19 11.75 -11.32
CA GLY A 215 -26.50 12.31 -12.63
C GLY A 215 -25.99 13.74 -12.86
N ARG A 216 -24.92 14.11 -12.14
CA ARG A 216 -24.28 15.44 -12.22
C ARG A 216 -23.05 15.44 -13.12
N GLY A 217 -22.75 14.30 -13.73
CA GLY A 217 -21.48 14.05 -14.39
C GLY A 217 -20.39 13.67 -13.38
N MET A 218 -19.25 13.28 -13.94
CA MET A 218 -18.08 12.88 -13.16
C MET A 218 -17.51 14.05 -12.36
N ASN A 219 -17.10 13.78 -11.12
CA ASN A 219 -16.45 14.78 -10.28
C ASN A 219 -15.06 15.16 -10.82
N TYR A 220 -14.89 16.39 -11.30
CA TYR A 220 -13.60 16.88 -11.79
C TYR A 220 -12.54 17.05 -10.70
N ASN A 221 -12.94 17.30 -9.44
CA ASN A 221 -11.98 17.38 -8.33
C ASN A 221 -11.27 16.03 -8.12
N LEU A 222 -12.00 14.93 -8.30
CA LEU A 222 -11.43 13.58 -8.24
C LEU A 222 -10.33 13.38 -9.29
N ALA A 223 -10.54 13.88 -10.52
CA ALA A 223 -9.54 13.78 -11.58
C ALA A 223 -8.26 14.58 -11.24
N ILE A 224 -8.41 15.74 -10.60
CA ILE A 224 -7.28 16.57 -10.14
C ILE A 224 -6.50 15.83 -9.03
N GLU A 225 -7.20 15.26 -8.06
CA GLU A 225 -6.59 14.49 -6.96
C GLU A 225 -5.82 13.28 -7.50
N VAL A 226 -6.44 12.49 -8.39
CA VAL A 226 -5.78 11.35 -9.03
C VAL A 226 -4.57 11.79 -9.85
N GLY A 227 -4.70 12.85 -10.64
CA GLY A 227 -3.58 13.42 -11.40
C GLY A 227 -2.42 13.82 -10.49
N ALA A 228 -2.69 14.50 -9.37
CA ALA A 228 -1.67 14.91 -8.41
C ALA A 228 -0.98 13.72 -7.73
N MET A 229 -1.73 12.68 -7.37
CA MET A 229 -1.18 11.44 -6.80
C MET A 229 -0.23 10.77 -7.80
N LEU A 230 -0.66 10.60 -9.05
CA LEU A 230 0.14 9.98 -10.11
C LEU A 230 1.41 10.79 -10.43
N MET A 231 1.29 12.11 -10.55
CA MET A 231 2.40 13.04 -10.82
C MET A 231 3.40 13.17 -9.67
N THR A 232 3.08 12.63 -8.49
CA THR A 232 4.00 12.55 -7.36
C THR A 232 4.47 11.11 -7.11
N GLY A 233 4.21 10.20 -8.06
CA GLY A 233 4.70 8.83 -8.06
C GLY A 233 3.95 7.89 -7.11
N ARG A 234 2.75 8.27 -6.68
CA ARG A 234 1.90 7.44 -5.82
C ARG A 234 1.09 6.49 -6.68
N ARG A 235 0.99 5.23 -6.24
CA ARG A 235 0.22 4.22 -6.98
C ARG A 235 -1.25 4.34 -6.61
N CYS A 236 -2.12 4.36 -7.62
CA CYS A 236 -3.55 4.49 -7.41
C CYS A 236 -4.32 3.27 -7.89
N LEU A 237 -5.28 2.81 -7.08
CA LEU A 237 -6.39 1.98 -7.55
C LEU A 237 -7.49 2.90 -8.09
N LEU A 238 -7.88 2.69 -9.34
CA LEU A 238 -8.99 3.41 -9.95
C LEU A 238 -10.19 2.45 -10.05
N LEU A 239 -11.25 2.75 -9.31
CA LEU A 239 -12.49 1.99 -9.33
C LEU A 239 -13.51 2.70 -10.22
N LYS A 240 -14.03 2.00 -11.21
CA LYS A 240 -15.01 2.53 -12.16
C LYS A 240 -16.37 1.89 -11.91
N ASP A 241 -17.33 2.68 -11.42
CA ASP A 241 -18.72 2.25 -11.29
C ASP A 241 -19.44 2.19 -12.64
N SER A 242 -20.49 1.37 -12.72
CA SER A 242 -21.31 1.20 -13.92
C SER A 242 -22.08 2.46 -14.32
N SER A 243 -22.31 3.41 -13.40
CA SER A 243 -22.98 4.70 -13.68
C SER A 243 -22.25 5.57 -14.69
N ILE A 244 -20.93 5.40 -14.85
CA ILE A 244 -20.14 6.13 -15.85
C ILE A 244 -19.79 5.26 -17.06
N LYS A 245 -20.16 5.73 -18.26
CA LYS A 245 -19.92 4.99 -19.50
C LYS A 245 -18.42 4.89 -19.82
N ARG A 246 -17.67 5.98 -19.63
CA ARG A 246 -16.26 6.10 -20.01
C ARG A 246 -15.47 6.83 -18.92
N MET A 247 -14.22 6.41 -18.75
CA MET A 247 -13.22 7.15 -17.97
C MET A 247 -12.83 8.44 -18.71
N PRO A 248 -12.29 9.46 -18.00
CA PRO A 248 -11.66 10.62 -18.64
C PRO A 248 -10.56 10.16 -19.59
N THR A 249 -10.44 10.80 -20.76
CA THR A 249 -9.49 10.39 -21.82
C THR A 249 -8.08 10.19 -21.29
N ASP A 250 -7.60 11.09 -20.42
CA ASP A 250 -6.27 11.02 -19.81
C ASP A 250 -6.09 9.81 -18.87
N LEU A 251 -7.18 9.26 -18.36
CA LEU A 251 -7.22 8.08 -17.50
C LEU A 251 -7.63 6.78 -18.23
N VAL A 252 -8.03 6.85 -19.51
CA VAL A 252 -8.40 5.67 -20.31
C VAL A 252 -7.21 4.71 -20.48
N GLY A 253 -5.99 5.24 -20.52
CA GLY A 253 -4.76 4.44 -20.63
C GLY A 253 -4.33 3.75 -19.33
N PHE A 254 -5.00 4.03 -18.20
CA PHE A 254 -4.69 3.38 -16.92
C PHE A 254 -5.49 2.10 -16.73
N ILE A 255 -4.92 1.14 -16.03
CA ILE A 255 -5.64 -0.06 -15.59
C ILE A 255 -6.58 0.36 -14.46
N TYR A 256 -7.88 0.33 -14.73
CA TYR A 256 -8.95 0.52 -13.75
C TYR A 256 -9.71 -0.79 -13.54
N LYS A 257 -10.30 -0.95 -12.36
CA LYS A 257 -11.14 -2.11 -12.04
C LYS A 257 -12.60 -1.68 -12.07
N SER A 258 -13.42 -2.39 -12.84
CA SER A 258 -14.87 -2.17 -12.87
C SER A 258 -15.50 -2.74 -11.61
N VAL A 259 -16.36 -1.95 -10.97
CA VAL A 259 -17.09 -2.32 -9.75
C VAL A 259 -18.55 -1.92 -9.88
N ASP A 260 -19.37 -2.47 -8.99
CA ASP A 260 -20.75 -2.04 -8.78
C ASP A 260 -20.87 -1.53 -7.35
N LEU A 261 -21.09 -0.23 -7.15
CA LEU A 261 -21.20 0.34 -5.80
C LEU A 261 -22.49 -0.09 -5.06
N ASP A 262 -23.47 -0.69 -5.75
CA ASP A 262 -24.60 -1.36 -5.10
C ASP A 262 -24.23 -2.75 -4.58
N ASN A 263 -23.09 -3.29 -5.00
CA ASN A 263 -22.54 -4.54 -4.53
C ASN A 263 -21.13 -4.34 -3.93
N PRO A 264 -21.05 -4.02 -2.61
CA PRO A 264 -19.78 -3.75 -1.92
C PRO A 264 -18.76 -4.89 -2.01
N GLU A 265 -19.19 -6.13 -2.23
CA GLU A 265 -18.28 -7.26 -2.42
C GLU A 265 -17.39 -7.08 -3.66
N THR A 266 -17.91 -6.46 -4.73
CA THR A 266 -17.12 -6.17 -5.93
C THR A 266 -16.00 -5.16 -5.64
N VAL A 267 -16.27 -4.20 -4.77
CA VAL A 267 -15.30 -3.20 -4.30
C VAL A 267 -14.24 -3.85 -3.41
N ALA A 268 -14.67 -4.66 -2.44
CA ALA A 268 -13.76 -5.41 -1.57
C ALA A 268 -12.85 -6.34 -2.37
N HIS A 269 -13.40 -7.07 -3.35
CA HIS A 269 -12.64 -7.95 -4.23
C HIS A 269 -11.58 -7.17 -5.02
N ALA A 270 -11.96 -6.06 -5.65
CA ALA A 270 -11.04 -5.20 -6.40
C ALA A 270 -9.93 -4.63 -5.51
N ALA A 271 -10.25 -4.22 -4.28
CA ALA A 271 -9.28 -3.73 -3.31
C ALA A 271 -8.33 -4.83 -2.84
N HIS A 272 -8.83 -6.03 -2.52
CA HIS A 272 -7.98 -7.16 -2.14
C HIS A 272 -7.05 -7.59 -3.27
N GLU A 273 -7.56 -7.70 -4.49
CA GLU A 273 -6.79 -8.03 -5.68
C GLU A 273 -5.69 -7.00 -5.93
N TRP A 274 -6.01 -5.70 -5.83
CA TRP A 274 -5.02 -4.65 -6.00
C TRP A 274 -3.91 -4.71 -4.95
N VAL A 275 -4.25 -4.88 -3.68
CA VAL A 275 -3.21 -4.97 -2.64
C VAL A 275 -2.37 -6.23 -2.78
N ARG A 276 -3.00 -7.36 -3.10
CA ARG A 276 -2.35 -8.67 -3.22
C ARG A 276 -1.45 -8.75 -4.44
N GLU A 277 -1.99 -8.45 -5.61
CA GLU A 277 -1.35 -8.66 -6.91
C GLU A 277 -0.62 -7.40 -7.35
N ASP A 278 -1.33 -6.27 -7.44
CA ASP A 278 -0.77 -5.06 -8.03
C ASP A 278 0.29 -4.46 -7.08
N LEU A 279 -0.01 -4.32 -5.80
CA LEU A 279 0.96 -3.87 -4.80
C LEU A 279 1.94 -4.96 -4.36
N ALA A 280 1.69 -6.23 -4.70
CA ALA A 280 2.52 -7.37 -4.31
C ALA A 280 2.78 -7.45 -2.79
N LEU A 281 1.79 -7.07 -1.98
CA LEU A 281 1.86 -7.12 -0.51
C LEU A 281 1.40 -8.48 0.06
N GLY A 282 0.86 -9.36 -0.79
CA GLY A 282 0.46 -10.72 -0.40
C GLY A 282 -1.00 -10.84 0.03
N LYS A 283 -1.37 -12.01 0.56
CA LYS A 283 -2.74 -12.33 0.98
C LYS A 283 -2.97 -11.93 2.45
N CYS A 284 -4.16 -11.42 2.75
CA CYS A 284 -4.67 -11.31 4.12
C CYS A 284 -5.60 -12.49 4.47
N LYS A 285 -6.04 -12.55 5.73
CA LYS A 285 -6.97 -13.57 6.25
C LYS A 285 -8.34 -13.57 5.55
N ASP A 286 -8.76 -12.42 5.03
CA ASP A 286 -10.07 -12.20 4.42
C ASP A 286 -10.01 -12.29 2.88
N CYS A 287 -8.81 -12.49 2.31
CA CYS A 287 -8.68 -12.80 0.89
C CYS A 287 -9.33 -14.15 0.61
N VAL A 288 -10.48 -14.14 -0.05
CA VAL A 288 -11.11 -15.36 -0.56
C VAL A 288 -10.07 -16.10 -1.41
N SER A 289 -9.81 -17.36 -1.08
CA SER A 289 -9.04 -18.25 -1.94
C SER A 289 -9.71 -18.24 -3.30
N ALA A 290 -9.09 -17.60 -4.30
CA ALA A 290 -9.60 -17.62 -5.67
C ALA A 290 -9.83 -19.10 -6.03
N GLY A 291 -11.10 -19.49 -6.14
CA GLY A 291 -11.47 -20.82 -6.61
C GLY A 291 -10.95 -20.97 -8.03
N ASN A 292 -10.26 -22.08 -8.27
CA ASN A 292 -9.83 -22.54 -9.59
C ASN A 292 -10.97 -22.52 -10.62
#